data_AF-A0A7S0B821-F1
#
_entry.id   AF-A0A7S0B821-F1
#
_cell.length_a   1.000
_cell.length_b   1.000
_cell.length_c   1.000
_cell.angle_alpha   90.00
_cell.angle_beta   90.00
_cell.angle_gamma   90.00
#
_symmetry.space_group_name_H-M   'P 1'
#
loop_
_entity.id
_entity.type
_entity.pdbx_description
1 polymer ?
#
loop_
_entity_poly.entity_id
_entity_poly.type
_entity_poly.pdbx_seq_one_letter_code
_entity_poly.pdbx_strand_id
1 'polypeptide(L)'
;KEEAQVKRVARKMDELWADIVRGETRTDSICEGQLKNFLRKRRDLPKKLQDVGVDVEALVSASGFIFDQHEGQLGKPQLKRMVLDLRGKNAAKVKDHVETRRFVAMAFKRSGCRTSQTDGSRPSAASVELA
;
A
#
# COMPACT_ATOMS: atom_id res chain seq x y z
N LYS A 1 22.32 1.67 15.80
CA LYS A 1 22.66 1.47 14.36
C LYS A 1 21.48 1.74 13.42
N GLU A 2 20.26 1.37 13.81
CA GLU A 2 19.05 1.56 13.00
C GLU A 2 18.58 3.03 12.87
N GLU A 3 18.63 3.80 13.95
CA GLU A 3 18.17 5.19 13.98
C GLU A 3 18.96 6.13 13.03
N ALA A 4 20.26 5.89 12.89
CA ALA A 4 21.11 6.62 11.95
C ALA A 4 20.73 6.33 10.48
N GLN A 5 20.31 5.10 10.18
CA GLN A 5 19.83 4.74 8.85
C GLN A 5 18.48 5.41 8.58
N VAL A 6 17.56 5.44 9.55
CA VAL A 6 16.26 6.12 9.45
C VAL A 6 16.43 7.62 9.19
N LYS A 7 17.33 8.30 9.91
CA LYS A 7 17.64 9.72 9.67
C LYS A 7 18.20 9.95 8.27
N ARG A 8 19.02 9.02 7.77
CA ARG A 8 19.57 9.07 6.40
C ARG A 8 18.48 8.90 5.32
N VAL A 9 17.53 7.99 5.55
CA VAL A 9 16.35 7.77 4.68
C VAL A 9 15.51 9.04 4.64
N ALA A 10 15.17 9.55 5.82
CA ALA A 10 14.33 10.73 5.99
C ALA A 10 14.92 11.94 5.27
N ARG A 11 16.23 12.18 5.42
CA ARG A 11 16.92 13.29 4.77
C ARG A 11 16.96 13.14 3.25
N LYS A 12 17.31 11.97 2.72
CA LYS A 12 17.25 11.72 1.26
C LYS A 12 15.84 11.89 0.72
N MET A 13 14.82 11.49 1.48
CA MET A 13 13.43 11.66 1.09
C MET A 13 13.00 13.12 1.10
N ASP A 14 13.47 13.91 2.08
CA ASP A 14 13.22 15.36 2.12
C ASP A 14 13.90 16.08 0.93
N GLU A 15 15.09 15.65 0.53
CA GLU A 15 15.80 16.13 -0.67
C GLU A 15 15.02 15.76 -1.95
N LEU A 16 14.53 14.52 -2.04
CA LEU A 16 13.69 14.08 -3.16
C LEU A 16 12.36 14.83 -3.24
N TRP A 17 11.72 15.08 -2.09
CA TRP A 17 10.49 15.87 -2.04
C TRP A 17 10.73 17.31 -2.49
N ALA A 18 11.83 17.93 -2.05
CA ALA A 18 12.21 19.27 -2.48
C ALA A 18 12.46 19.33 -4.00
N ASP A 19 13.02 18.28 -4.60
CA ASP A 19 13.16 18.16 -6.05
C ASP A 19 11.81 18.05 -6.77
N ILE A 20 10.86 17.31 -6.20
CA ILE A 20 9.50 17.15 -6.76
C ILE A 20 8.75 18.49 -6.73
N VAL A 21 8.76 19.19 -5.59
CA VAL A 21 8.11 20.50 -5.43
C VAL A 21 8.72 21.55 -6.34
N ARG A 22 10.06 21.54 -6.54
CA ARG A 22 10.73 22.44 -7.48
C ARG A 22 10.42 22.15 -8.95
N GLY A 23 10.05 20.90 -9.26
CA GLY A 23 9.97 20.40 -10.63
C GLY A 23 8.68 20.76 -11.37
N GLU A 24 7.50 20.63 -10.76
CA GLU A 24 6.27 20.67 -11.57
C GLU A 24 4.94 20.89 -10.82
N THR A 25 4.88 20.93 -9.48
CA THR A 25 3.59 20.93 -8.76
C THR A 25 3.36 22.17 -7.89
N ARG A 26 2.30 22.92 -8.24
CA ARG A 26 1.71 24.03 -7.46
C ARG A 26 1.05 23.57 -6.15
N THR A 27 1.06 22.26 -5.89
CA THR A 27 0.33 21.58 -4.81
C THR A 27 1.29 20.78 -3.95
N ASP A 28 1.11 20.82 -2.64
CA ASP A 28 1.91 20.08 -1.64
C ASP A 28 1.52 18.58 -1.56
N SER A 29 0.89 18.07 -2.62
CA SER A 29 0.44 16.68 -2.76
C SER A 29 0.85 16.12 -4.11
N ILE A 30 1.20 14.84 -4.12
CA ILE A 30 1.48 14.09 -5.34
C ILE A 30 0.43 13.01 -5.54
N CYS A 31 0.19 12.62 -6.80
CA CYS A 31 -0.64 11.46 -7.13
C CYS A 31 0.22 10.25 -7.53
N GLU A 32 -0.40 9.06 -7.60
CA GLU A 32 0.28 7.80 -7.95
C GLU A 32 0.99 7.87 -9.30
N GLY A 33 0.34 8.46 -10.30
CA GLY A 33 0.90 8.62 -11.64
C GLY A 33 2.14 9.52 -11.65
N GLN A 34 2.15 10.57 -10.84
CA GLN A 34 3.32 11.43 -10.66
C GLN A 34 4.46 10.67 -10.00
N LEU A 35 4.21 9.93 -8.92
CA LEU A 35 5.24 9.11 -8.28
C LEU A 35 5.87 8.11 -9.25
N LYS A 36 5.06 7.38 -10.02
CA LYS A 36 5.52 6.43 -11.04
C LYS A 36 6.31 7.11 -12.15
N ASN A 37 5.85 8.26 -12.63
CA ASN A 37 6.57 9.03 -13.64
C ASN A 37 7.90 9.57 -13.11
N PHE A 38 7.98 9.98 -11.84
CA PHE A 38 9.23 10.39 -11.19
C PHE A 38 10.23 9.24 -11.09
N LEU A 39 9.78 8.06 -10.65
CA LEU A 39 10.61 6.85 -10.60
C LEU A 39 11.14 6.44 -11.99
N ARG A 40 10.36 6.67 -13.05
CA ARG A 40 10.75 6.39 -14.44
C ARG A 40 11.69 7.45 -15.03
N LYS A 41 11.40 8.74 -14.81
CA LYS A 41 12.21 9.86 -15.34
C LYS A 41 13.61 9.88 -14.72
N ARG A 42 13.73 9.55 -13.43
CA ARG A 42 15.00 9.59 -12.69
C ARG A 42 15.56 8.20 -12.41
N ARG A 43 16.46 7.72 -13.28
CA ARG A 43 17.12 6.40 -13.14
C ARG A 43 17.99 6.27 -11.88
N ASP A 44 18.39 7.38 -11.26
CA ASP A 44 19.17 7.39 -10.03
C ASP A 44 18.31 7.15 -8.78
N LEU A 45 17.00 7.40 -8.86
CA LEU A 45 16.09 7.40 -7.72
C LEU A 45 15.78 5.98 -7.20
N PRO A 46 15.49 4.98 -8.06
CA PRO A 46 15.36 3.58 -7.64
C PRO A 46 16.61 3.05 -6.94
N LYS A 47 17.80 3.34 -7.50
CA LYS A 47 19.08 2.93 -6.90
C LYS A 47 19.29 3.57 -5.53
N LYS A 48 19.02 4.88 -5.41
CA LYS A 48 19.10 5.60 -4.13
C LYS A 48 18.14 5.07 -3.07
N LEU A 49 16.95 4.61 -3.45
CA LEU A 49 15.97 3.99 -2.54
C LEU A 49 16.42 2.59 -2.12
N GLN A 50 16.98 1.82 -3.05
CA GLN A 50 17.50 0.47 -2.78
C GLN A 50 18.72 0.50 -1.85
N ASP A 51 19.66 1.44 -2.05
CA ASP A 51 20.81 1.70 -1.15
C ASP A 51 20.39 2.03 0.29
N VAL A 52 19.15 2.48 0.44
CA VAL A 52 18.57 2.90 1.70
C VAL A 52 17.80 1.75 2.37
N GLY A 53 17.58 0.64 1.65
CA GLY A 53 16.86 -0.55 2.10
C GLY A 53 15.36 -0.45 1.90
N VAL A 54 14.90 0.43 1.01
CA VAL A 54 13.51 0.50 0.57
C VAL A 54 13.36 -0.38 -0.66
N ASP A 55 12.39 -1.27 -0.62
CA ASP A 55 12.04 -2.09 -1.78
C ASP A 55 11.21 -1.26 -2.77
N VAL A 56 11.81 -0.97 -3.92
CA VAL A 56 11.20 -0.15 -4.97
C VAL A 56 10.08 -0.91 -5.68
N GLU A 57 10.19 -2.22 -5.84
CA GLU A 57 9.14 -3.02 -6.47
C GLU A 57 7.92 -3.11 -5.56
N ALA A 58 8.15 -3.38 -4.27
CA ALA A 58 7.08 -3.34 -3.26
C ALA A 58 6.44 -1.96 -3.17
N LEU A 59 7.23 -0.87 -3.28
CA LEU A 59 6.71 0.49 -3.32
C LEU A 59 5.80 0.75 -4.51
N VAL A 60 6.19 0.33 -5.72
CA VAL A 60 5.34 0.50 -6.92
C VAL A 60 4.07 -0.34 -6.81
N SER A 61 4.17 -1.58 -6.31
CA SER A 61 3.01 -2.45 -6.12
C SER A 61 2.06 -1.95 -5.04
N ALA A 62 2.59 -1.46 -3.91
CA ALA A 62 1.79 -0.95 -2.80
C ALA A 62 1.25 0.46 -3.05
N SER A 63 1.88 1.24 -3.94
CA SER A 63 1.49 2.63 -4.20
C SER A 63 0.00 2.76 -4.52
N GLY A 64 -0.55 1.94 -5.42
CA GLY A 64 -1.98 2.00 -5.76
C GLY A 64 -2.90 1.83 -4.54
N PHE A 65 -2.56 0.93 -3.62
CA PHE A 65 -3.32 0.76 -2.37
C PHE A 65 -3.19 1.98 -1.46
N ILE A 66 -1.98 2.51 -1.29
CA ILE A 66 -1.71 3.60 -0.37
C ILE A 66 -2.34 4.90 -0.87
N PHE A 67 -2.28 5.17 -2.17
CA PHE A 67 -2.97 6.32 -2.75
C PHE A 67 -4.50 6.18 -2.66
N ASP A 68 -5.07 4.99 -2.83
CA ASP A 68 -6.53 4.77 -2.67
C ASP A 68 -7.00 5.04 -1.22
N GLN A 69 -6.18 4.71 -0.21
CA GLN A 69 -6.48 5.04 1.20
C GLN A 69 -6.44 6.55 1.50
N HIS A 70 -5.79 7.35 0.65
CA HIS A 70 -5.59 8.78 0.82
C HIS A 70 -6.26 9.61 -0.27
N GLU A 71 -7.40 9.16 -0.80
CA GLU A 71 -8.20 9.89 -1.80
C GLU A 71 -7.41 10.24 -3.09
N GLY A 72 -6.41 9.42 -3.42
CA GLY A 72 -5.56 9.57 -4.60
C GLY A 72 -4.42 10.58 -4.45
N GLN A 73 -4.26 11.22 -3.28
CA GLN A 73 -3.26 12.26 -3.05
C GLN A 73 -2.44 12.01 -1.77
N LEU A 74 -1.12 12.03 -1.88
CA LEU A 74 -0.21 11.94 -0.74
C LEU A 74 0.56 13.24 -0.59
N GLY A 75 0.46 13.87 0.58
CA GLY A 75 1.35 14.94 0.97
C GLY A 75 2.70 14.43 1.48
N LYS A 76 3.62 15.37 1.70
CA LYS A 76 4.97 15.09 2.21
C LYS A 76 5.00 14.13 3.41
N PRO A 77 4.23 14.37 4.49
CA PRO A 77 4.33 13.54 5.68
C PRO A 77 3.82 12.12 5.42
N GLN A 78 2.77 11.95 4.61
CA GLN A 78 2.26 10.61 4.29
C GLN A 78 3.21 9.85 3.38
N LEU A 79 3.78 10.50 2.35
CA LEU A 79 4.75 9.86 1.46
C LEU A 79 6.02 9.43 2.21
N LYS A 80 6.53 10.29 3.09
CA LYS A 80 7.69 9.97 3.93
C LYS A 80 7.42 8.78 4.83
N ARG A 81 6.23 8.72 5.44
CA ARG A 81 5.81 7.60 6.28
C ARG A 81 5.74 6.30 5.50
N MET A 82 5.11 6.30 4.33
CA MET A 82 5.06 5.15 3.43
C MET A 82 6.46 4.61 3.09
N VAL A 83 7.40 5.49 2.71
CA VAL A 83 8.77 5.07 2.35
C VAL A 83 9.51 4.50 3.56
N LEU A 84 9.26 5.03 4.75
CA LEU A 84 9.80 4.48 5.99
C LEU A 84 9.19 3.12 6.35
N ASP A 85 7.90 2.93 6.09
CA ASP A 85 7.16 1.70 6.36
C ASP A 85 7.61 0.56 5.43
N LEU A 86 7.89 0.86 4.16
CA LEU A 86 8.38 -0.09 3.13
C LEU A 86 9.87 -0.43 3.22
N ARG A 87 10.56 0.05 4.26
CA ARG A 87 11.94 -0.37 4.52
C ARG A 87 11.92 -1.85 4.92
N GLY A 88 12.60 -2.70 4.16
CA GLY A 88 12.54 -4.18 4.27
C GLY A 88 13.03 -4.78 5.61
N LYS A 89 13.30 -3.96 6.63
CA LYS A 89 13.64 -4.38 8.00
C LYS A 89 12.55 -4.09 9.03
N ASN A 90 11.42 -3.51 8.64
CA ASN A 90 10.31 -3.34 9.56
C ASN A 90 9.55 -4.66 9.68
N ALA A 91 9.66 -5.30 10.84
CA ALA A 91 8.78 -6.41 11.18
C ALA A 91 7.33 -5.93 11.15
N ALA A 92 6.47 -6.65 10.43
CA ALA A 92 5.05 -6.34 10.36
C ALA A 92 4.46 -6.28 11.77
N LYS A 93 3.81 -5.17 12.09
CA LYS A 93 3.11 -4.97 13.36
C LYS A 93 1.70 -5.51 13.26
N VAL A 94 1.08 -5.76 14.42
CA VAL A 94 -0.33 -6.16 14.51
C VAL A 94 -1.25 -5.18 13.79
N LYS A 95 -0.91 -3.88 13.78
CA LYS A 95 -1.62 -2.84 13.02
C LYS A 95 -1.65 -3.15 11.52
N ASP A 96 -0.53 -3.56 10.94
CA ASP A 96 -0.39 -3.85 9.51
C ASP A 96 -1.24 -5.07 9.13
N HIS A 97 -1.29 -6.08 10.02
CA HIS A 97 -2.19 -7.24 9.84
C HIS A 97 -3.67 -6.85 9.91
N VAL A 98 -4.05 -5.96 10.83
CA VAL A 98 -5.44 -5.46 10.92
C VAL A 98 -5.81 -4.65 9.69
N GLU A 99 -4.92 -3.79 9.20
CA GLU A 99 -5.11 -3.01 7.97
C GLU A 99 -5.24 -3.91 6.74
N THR A 100 -4.39 -4.95 6.62
CA THR A 100 -4.49 -5.94 5.55
C THR A 100 -5.84 -6.66 5.57
N ARG A 101 -6.30 -7.12 6.74
CA ARG A 101 -7.60 -7.81 6.87
C ARG A 101 -8.77 -6.91 6.51
N ARG A 102 -8.74 -5.64 6.94
CA ARG A 102 -9.77 -4.64 6.60
C ARG A 102 -9.82 -4.39 5.10
N PHE A 103 -8.66 -4.22 4.46
CA PHE A 103 -8.57 -4.03 3.02
C PHE A 103 -9.14 -5.22 2.26
N VAL A 104 -8.69 -6.43 2.58
CA VAL A 104 -9.16 -7.67 1.93
C VAL A 104 -10.69 -7.80 2.09
N ALA A 105 -11.22 -7.55 3.29
CA ALA A 105 -12.66 -7.55 3.52
C ALA A 105 -13.41 -6.48 2.70
N MET A 106 -12.85 -5.28 2.54
CA MET A 106 -13.43 -4.22 1.70
C MET A 106 -13.36 -4.55 0.20
N ALA A 107 -12.24 -5.11 -0.26
CA ALA A 107 -12.07 -5.57 -1.64
C ALA A 107 -13.09 -6.66 -1.97
N PHE A 108 -13.24 -7.67 -1.10
CA PHE A 108 -14.26 -8.71 -1.27
C PHE A 108 -15.69 -8.17 -1.28
N LYS A 109 -16.00 -7.14 -0.47
CA LYS A 109 -17.30 -6.46 -0.49
C LYS A 109 -17.54 -5.67 -1.79
N ARG A 110 -16.51 -4.99 -2.34
CA ARG A 110 -16.61 -4.27 -3.62
C ARG A 110 -16.74 -5.22 -4.82
N SER A 111 -16.09 -6.39 -4.76
CA SER A 111 -16.09 -7.37 -5.85
C SER A 111 -17.33 -8.27 -5.90
N GLY A 112 -18.35 -8.02 -5.07
CA GLY A 112 -19.65 -8.66 -5.23
C GLY A 112 -19.61 -10.19 -5.13
N CYS A 113 -18.84 -10.73 -4.17
CA CYS A 113 -19.04 -12.12 -3.81
C CYS A 113 -20.42 -12.23 -3.16
N ARG A 114 -21.44 -12.55 -3.97
CA ARG A 114 -22.63 -13.25 -3.49
C ARG A 114 -22.09 -14.54 -2.91
N THR A 115 -21.90 -14.56 -1.60
CA THR A 115 -21.93 -15.82 -0.86
C THR A 115 -23.27 -16.41 -1.20
N SER A 116 -23.29 -17.40 -2.10
CA SER A 116 -24.40 -18.32 -2.23
C SER A 116 -24.57 -18.91 -0.84
N GLN A 117 -25.54 -18.39 -0.09
CA GLN A 117 -26.14 -19.11 1.02
C GLN A 117 -26.65 -20.41 0.40
N THR A 118 -25.84 -21.46 0.44
CA THR A 118 -26.38 -22.81 0.51
C THR A 118 -26.89 -22.92 1.94
N ASP A 119 -28.06 -22.33 2.16
CA ASP A 119 -28.89 -22.60 3.33
C ASP A 119 -29.07 -24.11 3.38
N GLY A 120 -28.77 -24.67 4.55
CA GLY A 120 -28.79 -26.09 4.80
C GLY A 120 -30.20 -26.62 4.63
N SER A 121 -30.53 -27.07 3.43
CA SER A 121 -31.61 -28.02 3.22
C SER A 121 -31.22 -29.32 3.90
N ARG A 122 -31.60 -29.43 5.18
CA ARG A 122 -31.77 -30.70 5.88
C ARG A 122 -32.56 -31.63 4.94
N PRO A 123 -32.05 -32.82 4.57
CA PRO A 123 -32.91 -33.82 3.97
C PRO A 123 -33.95 -34.21 5.03
N SER A 124 -35.19 -33.75 4.84
CA SER A 124 -36.35 -34.19 5.59
C SER A 124 -36.52 -35.68 5.32
N ALA A 125 -36.38 -36.49 6.37
CA ALA A 125 -36.73 -37.90 6.38
C ALA A 125 -38.23 -38.03 6.08
N ALA A 126 -38.58 -38.25 4.82
CA ALA A 126 -39.91 -38.69 4.42
C ALA A 126 -39.83 -40.20 4.17
N SER A 127 -40.37 -40.90 5.15
CA SER A 127 -40.71 -42.31 5.24
C SER A 127 -40.87 -43.05 3.92
N VAL A 128 -40.10 -44.13 3.79
CA VAL A 128 -40.44 -45.28 2.97
C VAL A 128 -41.59 -46.00 3.69
N GLU A 129 -42.83 -45.84 3.21
CA GLU A 129 -43.89 -46.81 3.48
C GLU A 129 -44.11 -47.65 2.22
N LEU A 130 -43.70 -48.92 2.30
CA LEU A 130 -44.18 -50.01 1.46
C LEU A 130 -45.42 -50.60 2.14
N ALA A 131 -46.54 -50.61 1.43
CA ALA A 131 -47.63 -51.56 1.61
C ALA A 131 -48.13 -51.96 0.21
#